data_AF-A0A965XW98-F1
#
_entry.id   AF-A0A965XW98-F1
#
_cell.length_a   1.000
_cell.length_b   1.000
_cell.length_c   1.000
_cell.angle_alpha   90.00
_cell.angle_beta   90.00
_cell.angle_gamma   90.00
#
_symmetry.space_group_name_H-M   'P 1'
#
loop_
_entity.id
_entity.type
_entity.pdbx_description
1 polymer ?
#
loop_
_entity_poly.entity_id
_entity_poly.type
_entity_poly.pdbx_seq_one_letter_code
_entity_poly.pdbx_strand_id
1 'polypeptide(L)'
;MKWQTIVEAGELTPKINYKDKITLVGSCFASEIGGIMGNLRFNSVTNPLGVMFNPASVANTLTRIEDCTFFTNEDAFENGGVYKSFYHGSEFASNTIEGFLDSNNKLLERASSHFRESKFVVITLGTSWAYVNKFFGKVVSNCHKLPASDFDRVFLTHEESFALLAPIIERNNDKEWIITVSPVRHLKDGALGNQVSKANLIILANRLRSHFKNVTYFPAYEIFMDELRDYRFYASDMVHPSIDAVRYVWERFRRFSISGDCDHKIKMVESLNAMKNHKVLFPDTAEYYMFLKKIEELENKISKLEV
;
A
#
# COMPACT_ATOMS: atom_id res chain seq x y z
N MET A 1 19.84 22.62 22.35
CA MET A 1 20.24 21.35 21.67
C MET A 1 19.01 20.80 20.97
N LYS A 2 19.06 20.52 19.67
CA LYS A 2 17.97 19.84 18.95
C LYS A 2 18.19 18.33 19.09
N TRP A 3 17.29 17.63 19.77
CA TRP A 3 17.41 16.20 20.07
C TRP A 3 16.82 15.29 18.98
N GLN A 4 16.23 15.89 17.94
CA GLN A 4 15.65 15.19 16.80
C GLN A 4 16.22 15.76 15.51
N THR A 5 16.58 14.86 14.59
CA THR A 5 16.93 15.21 13.21
C THR A 5 15.68 15.00 12.37
N ILE A 6 15.01 16.09 12.00
CA ILE A 6 13.80 16.02 11.19
C ILE A 6 14.21 15.69 9.75
N VAL A 7 13.62 14.64 9.20
CA VAL A 7 13.81 14.22 7.81
C VAL A 7 12.98 15.12 6.90
N GLU A 8 13.62 15.75 5.93
CA GLU A 8 12.93 16.57 4.93
C GLU A 8 12.20 15.70 3.91
N ALA A 9 10.86 15.70 3.96
CA ALA A 9 10.03 14.91 3.05
C ALA A 9 9.75 15.63 1.71
N GLY A 10 10.08 16.92 1.60
CA GLY A 10 9.62 17.77 0.50
C GLY A 10 8.10 17.93 0.49
N GLU A 11 7.54 18.22 -0.68
CA GLU A 11 6.10 18.30 -0.90
C GLU A 11 5.74 17.65 -2.25
N LEU A 12 4.57 17.02 -2.31
CA LEU A 12 3.98 16.55 -3.56
C LEU A 12 3.32 17.72 -4.29
N THR A 13 3.59 17.85 -5.58
CA THR A 13 2.92 18.84 -6.45
C THR A 13 2.47 18.15 -7.73
N PRO A 14 1.16 18.10 -8.05
CA PRO A 14 0.02 18.61 -7.26
C PRO A 14 -0.28 17.78 -6.01
N LYS A 15 -0.89 18.39 -4.96
CA LYS A 15 -1.36 17.66 -3.78
C LYS A 15 -2.67 16.89 -4.05
N ILE A 16 -2.86 15.80 -3.31
CA ILE A 16 -4.04 14.93 -3.29
C ILE A 16 -5.22 15.66 -2.65
N ASN A 17 -6.40 15.52 -3.25
CA ASN A 17 -7.69 15.95 -2.73
C ASN A 17 -8.71 14.79 -2.73
N TYR A 18 -9.85 15.02 -2.05
CA TYR A 18 -10.94 14.04 -1.97
C TYR A 18 -11.57 13.62 -3.31
N LYS A 19 -11.44 14.46 -4.35
CA LYS A 19 -11.92 14.16 -5.71
C LYS A 19 -10.99 13.23 -6.49
N ASP A 20 -9.74 13.08 -6.06
CA ASP A 20 -8.75 12.33 -6.80
C ASP A 20 -8.90 10.83 -6.50
N LYS A 21 -8.74 10.00 -7.54
CA LYS A 21 -8.62 8.55 -7.40
C LYS A 21 -7.16 8.16 -7.19
N ILE A 22 -6.94 7.25 -6.25
CA ILE A 22 -5.61 6.90 -5.75
C ILE A 22 -5.45 5.38 -5.80
N THR A 23 -4.39 4.90 -6.40
CA THR A 23 -4.01 3.48 -6.34
C THR A 23 -2.78 3.32 -5.45
N LEU A 24 -2.86 2.48 -4.43
CA LEU A 24 -1.73 2.12 -3.57
C LEU A 24 -1.35 0.66 -3.78
N VAL A 25 -0.08 0.41 -4.07
CA VAL A 25 0.46 -0.96 -4.22
C VAL A 25 1.77 -1.11 -3.47
N GLY A 26 2.05 -2.30 -2.94
CA GLY A 26 3.32 -2.59 -2.29
C GLY A 26 3.20 -3.41 -1.02
N SER A 27 4.17 -3.18 -0.12
CA SER A 27 4.32 -3.93 1.14
C SER A 27 3.11 -3.80 2.06
N CYS A 28 3.09 -4.54 3.17
CA CYS A 28 2.04 -4.40 4.19
C CYS A 28 1.92 -2.97 4.72
N PHE A 29 2.99 -2.18 4.70
CA PHE A 29 2.94 -0.76 5.05
C PHE A 29 2.09 0.08 4.07
N ALA A 30 1.97 -0.33 2.80
CA ALA A 30 1.00 0.28 1.88
C ALA A 30 -0.44 0.03 2.36
N SER A 31 -0.73 -1.18 2.86
CA SER A 31 -2.04 -1.51 3.42
C SER A 31 -2.35 -0.71 4.69
N GLU A 32 -1.37 -0.43 5.54
CA GLU A 32 -1.54 0.45 6.71
C GLU A 32 -1.93 1.88 6.30
N ILE A 33 -1.15 2.49 5.39
CA ILE A 33 -1.43 3.85 4.90
C ILE A 33 -2.74 3.91 4.12
N GLY A 34 -2.99 2.94 3.23
CA GLY A 34 -4.22 2.83 2.48
C GLY A 34 -5.45 2.59 3.36
N GLY A 35 -5.30 1.83 4.44
CA GLY A 35 -6.35 1.64 5.46
C GLY A 35 -6.70 2.95 6.16
N ILE A 36 -5.71 3.78 6.51
CA ILE A 36 -5.96 5.12 7.06
C ILE A 36 -6.68 6.00 6.04
N MET A 37 -6.24 6.00 4.78
CA MET A 37 -6.89 6.77 3.71
C MET A 37 -8.34 6.35 3.47
N GLY A 38 -8.61 5.04 3.45
CA GLY A 38 -9.97 4.50 3.33
C GLY A 38 -10.86 4.86 4.53
N ASN A 39 -10.32 4.79 5.75
CA ASN A 39 -11.02 5.23 6.96
C ASN A 39 -11.34 6.73 6.93
N LEU A 40 -10.50 7.53 6.28
CA LEU A 40 -10.69 8.95 6.04
C LEU A 40 -11.56 9.26 4.80
N ARG A 41 -12.09 8.24 4.13
CA ARG A 41 -12.97 8.33 2.94
C ARG A 41 -12.30 8.90 1.69
N PHE A 42 -10.97 8.78 1.55
CA PHE A 42 -10.33 9.02 0.26
C PHE A 42 -10.73 7.91 -0.73
N ASN A 43 -10.84 8.28 -2.01
CA ASN A 43 -11.18 7.34 -3.07
C ASN A 43 -9.95 6.53 -3.48
N SER A 44 -9.58 5.56 -2.64
CA SER A 44 -8.37 4.76 -2.78
C SER A 44 -8.64 3.27 -2.93
N VAL A 45 -7.92 2.62 -3.86
CA VAL A 45 -7.79 1.16 -3.93
C VAL A 45 -6.39 0.78 -3.46
N THR A 46 -6.30 -0.17 -2.54
CA THR A 46 -5.01 -0.60 -1.95
C THR A 46 -4.80 -2.08 -2.15
N ASN A 47 -3.64 -2.46 -2.70
CA ASN A 47 -3.19 -3.84 -2.89
C ASN A 47 -4.32 -4.76 -3.41
N PRO A 48 -4.90 -4.47 -4.60
CA PRO A 48 -6.05 -5.21 -5.11
C PRO A 48 -5.75 -6.68 -5.42
N LEU A 49 -4.47 -7.07 -5.53
CA LEU A 49 -4.05 -8.47 -5.63
C LEU A 49 -3.31 -8.95 -4.36
N GLY A 50 -3.39 -8.21 -3.26
CA GLY A 50 -2.66 -8.49 -2.04
C GLY A 50 -1.29 -7.81 -1.96
N VAL A 51 -0.62 -8.06 -0.85
CA VAL A 51 0.65 -7.41 -0.52
C VAL A 51 1.78 -7.92 -1.40
N MET A 52 2.60 -7.00 -1.92
CA MET A 52 3.78 -7.30 -2.73
C MET A 52 4.99 -6.50 -2.26
N PHE A 53 6.12 -7.17 -2.02
CA PHE A 53 7.25 -6.51 -1.37
C PHE A 53 8.34 -6.04 -2.34
N ASN A 54 8.52 -6.71 -3.47
CA ASN A 54 9.65 -6.47 -4.36
C ASN A 54 9.24 -5.77 -5.67
N PRO A 55 10.16 -5.06 -6.34
CA PRO A 55 9.88 -4.34 -7.59
C PRO A 55 9.28 -5.19 -8.71
N ALA A 56 9.70 -6.45 -8.88
CA ALA A 56 9.17 -7.32 -9.94
C ALA A 56 7.71 -7.73 -9.68
N SER A 57 7.36 -8.11 -8.46
CA SER A 57 5.96 -8.37 -8.09
C SER A 57 5.10 -7.11 -8.26
N VAL A 58 5.62 -5.93 -7.91
CA VAL A 58 4.93 -4.65 -8.16
C VAL A 58 4.67 -4.43 -9.64
N ALA A 59 5.70 -4.58 -10.48
CA ALA A 59 5.60 -4.40 -11.91
C ALA A 59 4.61 -5.37 -12.56
N ASN A 60 4.64 -6.65 -12.16
CA ASN A 60 3.73 -7.68 -12.66
C ASN A 60 2.25 -7.34 -12.36
N THR A 61 1.95 -6.92 -11.12
CA THR A 61 0.60 -6.52 -10.74
C THR A 61 0.14 -5.27 -11.49
N LEU A 62 0.98 -4.23 -11.55
CA LEU A 62 0.61 -3.00 -12.24
C LEU A 62 0.38 -3.24 -13.74
N THR A 63 1.23 -4.04 -14.39
CA THR A 63 1.05 -4.42 -15.80
C THR A 63 -0.28 -5.16 -15.99
N ARG A 64 -0.59 -6.13 -15.12
CA ARG A 64 -1.85 -6.88 -15.22
C ARG A 64 -3.09 -6.00 -14.99
N ILE A 65 -3.01 -5.01 -14.10
CA ILE A 65 -4.06 -4.02 -13.86
C ILE A 65 -4.20 -3.06 -15.05
N GLU A 66 -3.08 -2.56 -15.58
CA GLU A 66 -3.05 -1.67 -16.75
C GLU A 66 -3.72 -2.34 -17.96
N ASP A 67 -3.32 -3.57 -18.26
CA ASP A 67 -3.81 -4.33 -19.41
C ASP A 67 -5.16 -5.02 -19.15
N CYS A 68 -5.62 -5.03 -17.88
CA CYS A 68 -6.78 -5.79 -17.43
C CYS A 68 -6.73 -7.28 -17.86
N THR A 69 -5.56 -7.91 -17.77
CA THR A 69 -5.37 -9.30 -18.23
C THR A 69 -5.97 -10.30 -17.24
N PHE A 70 -7.11 -10.89 -17.61
CA PHE A 70 -7.83 -11.84 -16.76
C PHE A 70 -7.01 -13.07 -16.37
N PHE A 71 -7.21 -13.50 -15.14
CA PHE A 71 -6.74 -14.77 -14.63
C PHE A 71 -7.46 -15.91 -15.32
N THR A 72 -6.69 -16.94 -15.68
CA THR A 72 -7.18 -18.18 -16.28
C THR A 72 -6.82 -19.38 -15.39
N ASN A 73 -7.24 -20.58 -15.80
CA ASN A 73 -6.85 -21.81 -15.13
C ASN A 73 -5.32 -21.98 -15.02
N GLU A 74 -4.54 -21.41 -15.95
CA GLU A 74 -3.08 -21.49 -15.94
C GLU A 74 -2.44 -20.60 -14.85
N ASP A 75 -3.15 -19.59 -14.38
CA ASP A 75 -2.69 -18.70 -13.31
C ASP A 75 -3.02 -19.25 -11.90
N ALA A 76 -3.80 -20.33 -11.83
CA ALA A 76 -4.32 -20.88 -10.59
C ALA A 76 -3.78 -22.29 -10.31
N PHE A 77 -3.60 -22.61 -9.03
CA PHE A 77 -3.21 -23.94 -8.57
C PHE A 77 -3.93 -24.30 -7.27
N GLU A 78 -4.19 -25.58 -7.08
CA GLU A 78 -4.77 -26.09 -5.84
C GLU A 78 -3.67 -26.43 -4.83
N ASN A 79 -3.81 -25.95 -3.59
CA ASN A 79 -2.96 -26.37 -2.49
C ASN A 79 -3.71 -26.29 -1.16
N GLY A 80 -3.94 -27.45 -0.53
CA GLY A 80 -4.66 -27.56 0.73
C GLY A 80 -6.17 -27.39 0.60
N GLY A 81 -6.77 -27.91 -0.49
CA GLY A 81 -8.22 -27.88 -0.74
C GLY A 81 -8.78 -26.53 -1.17
N VAL A 82 -7.92 -25.58 -1.54
CA VAL A 82 -8.32 -24.28 -2.06
C VAL A 82 -7.43 -23.88 -3.24
N TYR A 83 -8.02 -23.14 -4.17
CA TYR A 83 -7.39 -22.56 -5.34
C TYR A 83 -6.76 -21.21 -5.01
N LYS A 84 -5.52 -21.05 -5.44
CA LYS A 84 -4.64 -19.91 -5.18
C LYS A 84 -3.93 -19.50 -6.46
N SER A 85 -3.27 -18.36 -6.45
CA SER A 85 -2.43 -17.91 -7.56
C SER A 85 -1.18 -17.21 -7.02
N PHE A 86 -0.04 -17.46 -7.64
CA PHE A 86 1.23 -16.83 -7.26
C PHE A 86 1.25 -15.31 -7.36
N TYR A 87 0.28 -14.72 -8.07
CA TYR A 87 0.10 -13.28 -8.18
C TYR A 87 -0.69 -12.67 -7.01
N HIS A 88 -1.34 -13.50 -6.19
CA HIS A 88 -2.28 -13.06 -5.15
C HIS A 88 -1.79 -13.33 -3.72
N GLY A 89 -2.31 -12.53 -2.78
CA GLY A 89 -2.35 -12.89 -1.36
C GLY A 89 -3.14 -14.18 -1.09
N SER A 90 -2.92 -14.81 0.07
CA SER A 90 -3.66 -16.04 0.43
C SER A 90 -5.13 -15.77 0.77
N GLU A 91 -5.46 -14.52 1.10
CA GLU A 91 -6.80 -14.01 1.37
C GLU A 91 -7.72 -13.99 0.14
N PHE A 92 -7.16 -14.18 -1.07
CA PHE A 92 -7.89 -14.25 -2.34
C PHE A 92 -8.20 -15.68 -2.80
N ALA A 93 -7.89 -16.67 -1.96
CA ALA A 93 -8.13 -18.07 -2.28
C ALA A 93 -9.64 -18.39 -2.30
N SER A 94 -10.02 -19.42 -3.05
CA SER A 94 -11.40 -19.92 -3.12
C SER A 94 -11.42 -21.44 -3.08
N ASN A 95 -12.51 -22.04 -2.59
CA ASN A 95 -12.67 -23.49 -2.52
C ASN A 95 -12.88 -24.13 -3.91
N THR A 96 -13.27 -23.34 -4.92
CA THR A 96 -13.44 -23.80 -6.30
C THR A 96 -12.66 -22.91 -7.27
N ILE A 97 -12.26 -23.47 -8.40
CA ILE A 97 -11.55 -22.75 -9.46
C ILE A 97 -12.46 -21.71 -10.10
N GLU A 98 -13.74 -22.02 -10.33
CA GLU A 98 -14.72 -21.07 -10.88
C GLU A 98 -14.91 -19.89 -9.94
N GLY A 99 -15.01 -20.15 -8.63
CA GLY A 99 -15.12 -19.09 -7.62
C GLY A 99 -13.86 -18.26 -7.52
N PHE A 100 -12.68 -18.88 -7.68
CA PHE A 100 -11.40 -18.17 -7.72
C PHE A 100 -11.35 -17.21 -8.91
N LEU A 101 -11.62 -17.71 -10.11
CA LEU A 101 -11.55 -16.93 -11.34
C LEU A 101 -12.59 -15.82 -11.37
N ASP A 102 -13.84 -16.10 -10.99
CA ASP A 102 -14.92 -15.11 -10.96
C ASP A 102 -14.62 -13.95 -9.99
N SER A 103 -14.27 -14.28 -8.74
CA SER A 103 -14.01 -13.26 -7.72
C SER A 103 -12.79 -12.40 -8.03
N ASN A 104 -11.68 -13.01 -8.46
CA ASN A 104 -10.44 -12.30 -8.73
C ASN A 104 -10.49 -11.52 -10.05
N ASN A 105 -11.20 -12.01 -11.08
CA ASN A 105 -11.38 -11.22 -12.31
C ASN A 105 -12.32 -10.03 -12.10
N LYS A 106 -13.40 -10.17 -11.32
CA LYS A 106 -14.24 -9.01 -10.92
C LYS A 106 -13.48 -7.99 -10.10
N LEU A 107 -12.55 -8.44 -9.26
CA LEU A 107 -11.68 -7.54 -8.51
C LEU A 107 -10.68 -6.84 -9.43
N LEU A 108 -10.08 -7.57 -10.37
CA LEU A 108 -9.18 -7.03 -11.38
C LEU A 108 -9.90 -5.98 -12.23
N GLU A 109 -11.09 -6.25 -12.76
CA GLU A 109 -11.86 -5.26 -13.55
C GLU A 109 -12.08 -3.95 -12.78
N ARG A 110 -12.48 -4.05 -11.50
CA ARG A 110 -12.65 -2.87 -10.64
C ARG A 110 -11.34 -2.13 -10.41
N ALA A 111 -10.25 -2.87 -10.16
CA ALA A 111 -8.93 -2.29 -9.96
C ALA A 111 -8.41 -1.61 -11.24
N SER A 112 -8.58 -2.23 -12.40
CA SER A 112 -8.18 -1.69 -13.72
C SER A 112 -8.95 -0.43 -14.06
N SER A 113 -10.27 -0.43 -13.83
CA SER A 113 -11.12 0.75 -14.01
C SER A 113 -10.68 1.89 -13.09
N HIS A 114 -10.46 1.61 -11.80
CA HIS A 114 -9.99 2.59 -10.84
C HIS A 114 -8.60 3.12 -11.17
N PHE A 115 -7.66 2.25 -11.57
CA PHE A 115 -6.29 2.61 -11.94
C PHE A 115 -6.26 3.52 -13.17
N ARG A 116 -7.09 3.23 -14.18
CA ARG A 116 -7.21 4.07 -15.38
C ARG A 116 -7.55 5.51 -15.03
N GLU A 117 -8.51 5.71 -14.12
CA GLU A 117 -8.94 7.02 -13.64
C GLU A 117 -8.11 7.57 -12.48
N SER A 118 -7.16 6.79 -11.95
CA SER A 118 -6.30 7.24 -10.86
C SER A 118 -5.36 8.32 -11.34
N LYS A 119 -5.35 9.43 -10.61
CA LYS A 119 -4.39 10.52 -10.79
C LYS A 119 -3.11 10.25 -10.02
N PHE A 120 -3.20 9.58 -8.87
CA PHE A 120 -2.05 9.30 -8.01
C PHE A 120 -1.83 7.79 -7.88
N VAL A 121 -0.57 7.37 -8.01
CA VAL A 121 -0.16 5.98 -7.78
C VAL A 121 0.96 5.95 -6.75
N VAL A 122 0.75 5.23 -5.65
CA VAL A 122 1.74 5.09 -4.57
C VAL A 122 2.32 3.68 -4.61
N ILE A 123 3.65 3.59 -4.78
CA ILE A 123 4.39 2.33 -4.72
C ILE A 123 5.20 2.30 -3.42
N THR A 124 4.91 1.33 -2.55
CA THR A 124 5.67 1.10 -1.31
C THR A 124 6.53 -0.16 -1.40
N LEU A 125 7.83 0.01 -1.65
CA LEU A 125 8.77 -1.09 -1.82
C LEU A 125 9.26 -1.63 -0.46
N GLY A 126 9.15 -2.96 -0.28
CA GLY A 126 9.54 -3.65 0.95
C GLY A 126 10.98 -4.17 0.91
N THR A 127 11.33 -4.92 -0.13
CA THR A 127 12.66 -5.56 -0.24
C THR A 127 13.07 -5.74 -1.70
N SER A 128 14.38 -5.75 -1.95
CA SER A 128 14.98 -6.11 -3.24
C SER A 128 14.99 -7.62 -3.51
N TRP A 129 14.71 -8.44 -2.49
CA TRP A 129 14.65 -9.89 -2.65
C TRP A 129 13.31 -10.35 -3.26
N ALA A 130 13.38 -11.11 -4.34
CA ALA A 130 12.25 -11.77 -4.96
C ALA A 130 12.38 -13.30 -4.86
N TYR A 131 11.26 -13.99 -5.08
CA TYR A 131 11.22 -15.44 -5.22
C TYR A 131 10.74 -15.78 -6.62
N VAL A 132 11.48 -16.66 -7.30
CA VAL A 132 11.16 -17.17 -8.61
C VAL A 132 10.69 -18.61 -8.44
N ASN A 133 9.49 -18.94 -8.88
CA ASN A 133 9.04 -20.33 -8.86
C ASN A 133 9.82 -21.13 -9.93
N LYS A 134 10.44 -22.24 -9.55
CA LYS A 134 11.31 -23.04 -10.43
C LYS A 134 10.58 -23.72 -11.58
N PHE A 135 9.30 -24.05 -11.38
CA PHE A 135 8.51 -24.72 -12.41
C PHE A 135 8.06 -23.76 -13.51
N PHE A 136 7.53 -22.59 -13.11
CA PHE A 136 7.01 -21.60 -14.05
C PHE A 136 8.05 -20.56 -14.50
N GLY A 137 9.22 -20.50 -13.85
CA GLY A 137 10.32 -19.59 -14.17
C GLY A 137 10.01 -18.11 -13.96
N LYS A 138 8.96 -17.77 -13.19
CA LYS A 138 8.48 -16.40 -12.99
C LYS A 138 8.59 -15.97 -11.53
N VAL A 139 8.79 -14.66 -11.32
CA VAL A 139 8.70 -14.05 -9.99
C VAL A 139 7.28 -14.18 -9.45
N VAL A 140 7.16 -14.59 -8.20
CA VAL A 140 5.88 -14.73 -7.50
C VAL A 140 5.71 -13.64 -6.44
N SER A 141 4.47 -13.21 -6.23
CA SER A 141 4.10 -12.26 -5.15
C SER A 141 3.96 -12.97 -3.80
N ASN A 142 3.48 -14.21 -3.80
CA ASN A 142 3.30 -15.01 -2.59
C ASN A 142 3.68 -16.48 -2.83
N CYS A 143 4.48 -17.07 -1.94
CA CYS A 143 4.87 -18.48 -2.02
C CYS A 143 3.80 -19.44 -1.45
N HIS A 144 2.74 -18.93 -0.81
CA HIS A 144 1.63 -19.72 -0.24
C HIS A 144 2.04 -20.86 0.70
N LYS A 145 3.13 -20.65 1.46
CA LYS A 145 3.73 -21.64 2.37
C LYS A 145 4.12 -22.97 1.68
N LEU A 146 4.32 -22.95 0.36
CA LEU A 146 4.89 -24.07 -0.37
C LEU A 146 6.35 -24.30 0.03
N PRO A 147 6.91 -25.51 -0.20
CA PRO A 147 8.29 -25.82 0.13
C PRO A 147 9.28 -24.81 -0.42
N ALA A 148 10.24 -24.38 0.40
CA ALA A 148 11.26 -23.42 -0.02
C ALA A 148 12.14 -23.94 -1.18
N SER A 149 12.23 -25.26 -1.36
CA SER A 149 12.92 -25.91 -2.48
C SER A 149 12.36 -25.53 -3.85
N ASP A 150 11.09 -25.14 -3.91
CA ASP A 150 10.35 -24.86 -5.16
C ASP A 150 10.65 -23.46 -5.71
N PHE A 151 11.43 -22.66 -4.96
CA PHE A 151 11.71 -21.29 -5.30
C PHE A 151 13.21 -21.01 -5.29
N ASP A 152 13.65 -20.26 -6.30
CA ASP A 152 14.93 -19.57 -6.25
C ASP A 152 14.74 -18.19 -5.64
N ARG A 153 15.67 -17.80 -4.77
CA ARG A 153 15.66 -16.49 -4.15
C ARG A 153 16.67 -15.61 -4.85
N VAL A 154 16.21 -14.51 -5.45
CA VAL A 154 17.04 -13.63 -6.28
C VAL A 154 17.03 -12.21 -5.70
N PHE A 155 18.19 -11.55 -5.74
CA PHE A 155 18.31 -10.14 -5.36
C PHE A 155 18.18 -9.29 -6.62
N LEU A 156 17.12 -8.49 -6.71
CA LEU A 156 16.92 -7.56 -7.82
C LEU A 156 17.78 -6.32 -7.58
N THR A 157 18.74 -6.09 -8.46
CA THR A 157 19.52 -4.85 -8.48
C THR A 157 18.61 -3.65 -8.77
N HIS A 158 19.07 -2.45 -8.43
CA HIS A 158 18.32 -1.24 -8.77
C HIS A 158 18.22 -1.02 -10.28
N GLU A 159 19.16 -1.52 -11.09
CA GLU A 159 19.09 -1.53 -12.56
C GLU A 159 17.93 -2.40 -13.06
N GLU A 160 17.88 -3.66 -12.62
CA GLU A 160 16.83 -4.60 -13.02
C GLU A 160 15.46 -4.08 -12.56
N SER A 161 15.39 -3.58 -11.33
CA SER A 161 14.18 -3.00 -10.77
C SER A 161 13.72 -1.75 -11.53
N PHE A 162 14.67 -0.92 -11.99
CA PHE A 162 14.36 0.24 -12.83
C PHE A 162 13.83 -0.21 -14.19
N ALA A 163 14.46 -1.21 -14.83
CA ALA A 163 14.02 -1.75 -16.11
C ALA A 163 12.60 -2.36 -16.05
N LEU A 164 12.17 -2.84 -14.88
CA LEU A 164 10.82 -3.37 -14.66
C LEU A 164 9.77 -2.27 -14.45
N LEU A 165 10.08 -1.23 -13.68
CA LEU A 165 9.11 -0.20 -13.29
C LEU A 165 9.04 0.99 -14.26
N ALA A 166 10.16 1.38 -14.87
CA ALA A 166 10.23 2.55 -15.73
C ALA A 166 9.27 2.47 -16.94
N PRO A 167 9.13 1.34 -17.67
CA PRO A 167 8.20 1.26 -18.79
C PRO A 167 6.73 1.47 -18.38
N ILE A 168 6.34 1.04 -17.18
CA ILE A 168 4.97 1.22 -16.66
C ILE A 168 4.70 2.69 -16.37
N ILE A 169 5.65 3.36 -15.72
CA ILE A 169 5.57 4.79 -15.42
C ILE A 169 5.54 5.62 -16.71
N GLU A 170 6.33 5.23 -17.71
CA GLU A 170 6.39 5.91 -19.01
C GLU A 170 5.07 5.82 -19.78
N ARG A 171 4.43 4.64 -19.81
CA ARG A 171 3.11 4.44 -20.45
C ARG A 171 1.98 5.19 -19.74
N ASN A 172 2.13 5.42 -18.43
CA ASN A 172 1.15 6.08 -17.57
C ASN A 172 1.69 7.42 -17.05
N ASN A 173 2.25 8.22 -17.97
CA ASN A 173 2.88 9.50 -17.67
C ASN A 173 1.87 10.63 -17.33
N ASP A 174 0.57 10.37 -17.48
CA ASP A 174 -0.53 11.21 -17.04
C ASP A 174 -0.72 11.20 -15.51
N LYS A 175 -0.12 10.22 -14.83
CA LYS A 175 -0.28 9.98 -13.39
C LYS A 175 0.88 10.57 -12.60
N GLU A 176 0.60 10.94 -11.36
CA GLU A 176 1.59 11.34 -10.36
C GLU A 176 2.01 10.14 -9.52
N TRP A 177 3.28 9.78 -9.59
CA TRP A 177 3.85 8.59 -8.97
C TRP A 177 4.57 8.95 -7.67
N ILE A 178 4.18 8.31 -6.57
CA ILE A 178 4.84 8.45 -5.28
C ILE A 178 5.55 7.15 -4.95
N ILE A 179 6.88 7.16 -4.96
CA ILE A 179 7.69 6.02 -4.56
C ILE A 179 8.06 6.18 -3.09
N THR A 180 7.96 5.11 -2.31
CA THR A 180 8.39 5.09 -0.91
C THR A 180 9.00 3.73 -0.57
N VAL A 181 9.93 3.72 0.39
CA VAL A 181 10.51 2.49 0.92
C VAL A 181 9.87 2.21 2.27
N SER A 182 9.41 0.97 2.45
CA SER A 182 8.70 0.54 3.66
C SER A 182 9.62 0.59 4.90
N PRO A 183 9.15 1.08 6.06
CA PRO A 183 9.86 0.98 7.33
C PRO A 183 9.89 -0.44 7.92
N VAL A 184 9.09 -1.36 7.38
CA VAL A 184 9.03 -2.76 7.84
C VAL A 184 10.38 -3.46 7.58
N ARG A 185 10.89 -4.14 8.60
CA ARG A 185 12.18 -4.86 8.52
C ARG A 185 12.02 -6.20 7.80
N HIS A 186 12.98 -6.55 6.95
CA HIS A 186 13.09 -7.86 6.33
C HIS A 186 14.32 -8.59 6.88
N LEU A 187 14.18 -9.22 8.06
CA LEU A 187 15.29 -9.78 8.83
C LEU A 187 15.72 -11.19 8.43
N LYS A 188 15.21 -11.75 7.31
CA LYS A 188 15.60 -13.09 6.85
C LYS A 188 17.11 -13.24 6.62
N ASP A 189 17.79 -12.14 6.24
CA ASP A 189 19.26 -12.06 6.09
C ASP A 189 19.93 -11.22 7.18
N GLY A 190 19.26 -11.10 8.34
CA GLY A 190 19.69 -10.23 9.42
C GLY A 190 19.58 -8.74 9.10
N ALA A 191 20.07 -7.92 10.05
CA ALA A 191 19.99 -6.47 9.96
C ALA A 191 20.81 -5.91 8.79
N LEU A 192 22.00 -6.47 8.52
CA LEU A 192 22.84 -6.04 7.40
C LEU A 192 22.15 -6.26 6.06
N GLY A 193 21.61 -7.46 5.81
CA GLY A 193 20.90 -7.76 4.56
C GLY A 193 19.65 -6.90 4.36
N ASN A 194 18.94 -6.59 5.45
CA ASN A 194 17.86 -5.59 5.41
C ASN A 194 18.37 -4.22 4.96
N GLN A 195 19.46 -3.71 5.56
CA GLN A 195 20.01 -2.40 5.19
C GLN A 195 20.48 -2.34 3.73
N VAL A 196 21.19 -3.38 3.25
CA VAL A 196 21.60 -3.49 1.84
C VAL A 196 20.38 -3.46 0.92
N SER A 197 19.34 -4.23 1.26
CA SER A 197 18.09 -4.28 0.50
C SER A 197 17.39 -2.92 0.45
N LYS A 198 17.29 -2.20 1.59
CA LYS A 198 16.67 -0.87 1.66
C LYS A 198 17.48 0.17 0.90
N ALA A 199 18.80 0.16 1.03
CA ALA A 199 19.70 1.06 0.30
C ALA A 199 19.53 0.89 -1.23
N ASN A 200 19.47 -0.34 -1.72
CA ASN A 200 19.22 -0.63 -3.14
C ASN A 200 17.87 -0.06 -3.62
N LEU A 201 16.80 -0.19 -2.81
CA LEU A 201 15.49 0.40 -3.13
C LEU A 201 15.49 1.93 -3.09
N ILE A 202 16.27 2.54 -2.19
CA ILE A 202 16.43 4.00 -2.13
C ILE A 202 17.16 4.51 -3.37
N ILE A 203 18.20 3.80 -3.84
CA ILE A 203 18.89 4.13 -5.09
C ILE A 203 17.91 4.05 -6.28
N LEU A 204 17.14 2.96 -6.36
CA LEU A 204 16.07 2.81 -7.36
C LEU A 204 15.08 3.98 -7.33
N ALA A 205 14.57 4.35 -6.16
CA ALA A 205 13.60 5.43 -6.01
C ALA A 205 14.17 6.77 -6.49
N ASN A 206 15.42 7.09 -6.12
CA ASN A 206 16.10 8.30 -6.59
C ASN A 206 16.36 8.28 -8.10
N ARG A 207 16.68 7.11 -8.67
CA ARG A 207 16.84 6.95 -10.12
C ARG A 207 15.53 7.19 -10.87
N LEU A 208 14.41 6.62 -10.41
CA LEU A 208 13.08 6.87 -10.98
C LEU A 208 12.71 8.35 -10.88
N ARG A 209 12.91 8.98 -9.71
CA ARG A 209 12.67 10.42 -9.48
C ARG A 209 13.50 11.32 -10.39
N SER A 210 14.75 10.96 -10.65
CA SER A 210 15.64 11.75 -11.51
C SER A 210 15.33 11.57 -13.00
N HIS A 211 14.75 10.44 -13.37
CA HIS A 211 14.42 10.11 -14.75
C HIS A 211 13.04 10.66 -15.17
N PHE A 212 12.05 10.63 -14.27
CA PHE A 212 10.67 11.03 -14.56
C PHE A 212 10.25 12.24 -13.72
N LYS A 213 9.71 13.28 -14.38
CA LYS A 213 9.27 14.51 -13.70
C LYS A 213 8.04 14.33 -12.81
N ASN A 214 7.18 13.37 -13.15
CA ASN A 214 5.96 13.00 -12.43
C ASN A 214 6.21 11.90 -11.38
N VAL A 215 7.46 11.68 -10.97
CA VAL A 215 7.82 10.76 -9.88
C VAL A 215 8.38 11.57 -8.71
N THR A 216 7.79 11.39 -7.54
CA THR A 216 8.27 11.96 -6.27
C THR A 216 8.60 10.85 -5.28
N TYR A 217 9.60 11.08 -4.41
CA TYR A 217 9.97 10.16 -3.35
C TYR A 217 9.45 10.64 -2.00
N PHE A 218 8.73 9.78 -1.27
CA PHE A 218 8.37 10.02 0.13
C PHE A 218 9.26 9.17 1.06
N PRO A 219 10.02 9.78 1.98
CA PRO A 219 11.05 9.09 2.76
C PRO A 219 10.49 8.41 4.03
N ALA A 220 9.55 7.48 3.88
CA ALA A 220 8.92 6.79 5.03
C ALA A 220 9.93 5.99 5.85
N TYR A 221 10.87 5.33 5.17
CA TYR A 221 11.92 4.52 5.81
C TYR A 221 12.85 5.40 6.65
N GLU A 222 13.32 6.50 6.09
CA GLU A 222 14.22 7.44 6.74
C GLU A 222 13.54 8.16 7.89
N ILE A 223 12.29 8.62 7.73
CA ILE A 223 11.50 9.18 8.84
C ILE A 223 11.45 8.20 10.01
N PHE A 224 11.15 6.93 9.74
CA PHE A 224 11.11 5.92 10.78
C PHE A 224 12.49 5.73 11.41
N MET A 225 13.53 5.59 10.60
CA MET A 225 14.88 5.31 11.09
C MET A 225 15.52 6.48 11.82
N ASP A 226 15.23 7.73 11.45
CA ASP A 226 15.87 8.92 12.01
C ASP A 226 15.05 9.62 13.09
N GLU A 227 13.73 9.61 12.98
CA GLU A 227 12.84 10.27 13.94
C GLU A 227 12.27 9.27 14.98
N LEU A 228 12.15 7.99 14.62
CA LEU A 228 11.56 6.91 15.44
C LEU A 228 12.57 5.80 15.80
N ARG A 229 13.77 6.19 16.24
CA ARG A 229 14.95 5.31 16.46
C ARG A 229 14.82 4.21 17.53
N ASP A 230 13.79 4.26 18.37
CA ASP A 230 13.68 3.41 19.57
C ASP A 230 12.82 2.16 19.32
N TYR A 231 13.15 1.05 19.97
CA TYR A 231 12.42 -0.21 19.87
C TYR A 231 10.92 -0.09 20.24
N ARG A 232 10.55 0.90 21.06
CA ARG A 232 9.14 1.21 21.40
C ARG A 232 8.26 1.51 20.18
N PHE A 233 8.87 1.86 19.05
CA PHE A 233 8.19 2.16 17.80
C PHE A 233 8.02 0.93 16.89
N TYR A 234 8.51 -0.24 17.32
CA TYR A 234 8.16 -1.52 16.71
C TYR A 234 6.99 -2.16 17.45
N ALA A 235 6.20 -2.92 16.71
CA ALA A 235 5.23 -3.86 17.26
C ALA A 235 5.94 -4.99 18.02
N SER A 236 5.18 -5.86 18.67
CA SER A 236 5.71 -6.97 19.48
C SER A 236 6.59 -7.96 18.71
N ASP A 237 6.44 -8.02 17.38
CA ASP A 237 7.26 -8.87 16.51
C ASP A 237 8.64 -8.27 16.16
N MET A 238 8.91 -7.03 16.60
CA MET A 238 10.17 -6.31 16.37
C MET A 238 10.52 -6.06 14.89
N VAL A 239 9.53 -6.25 14.01
CA VAL A 239 9.65 -6.19 12.55
C VAL A 239 8.76 -5.09 11.98
N HIS A 240 7.51 -5.05 12.40
CA HIS A 240 6.54 -4.06 11.94
C HIS A 240 6.58 -2.81 12.80
N PRO A 241 6.32 -1.62 12.23
CA PRO A 241 6.00 -0.42 13.00
C PRO A 241 4.84 -0.66 13.99
N SER A 242 4.90 -0.04 15.16
CA SER A 242 3.75 0.04 16.08
C SER A 242 2.66 0.95 15.50
N ILE A 243 1.44 0.86 16.02
CA ILE A 243 0.30 1.70 15.58
C ILE A 243 0.66 3.20 15.69
N ASP A 244 1.33 3.61 16.76
CA ASP A 244 1.73 5.00 16.95
C ASP A 244 2.81 5.44 15.95
N ALA A 245 3.72 4.53 15.59
CA ALA A 245 4.71 4.80 14.56
C ALA A 245 4.07 4.90 13.16
N VAL A 246 3.11 4.03 12.83
CA VAL A 246 2.33 4.14 11.59
C VAL A 246 1.60 5.48 11.54
N ARG A 247 0.91 5.88 12.62
CA ARG A 247 0.23 7.18 12.71
C ARG A 247 1.19 8.35 12.54
N TYR A 248 2.37 8.27 13.12
CA TYR A 248 3.39 9.30 12.97
C TYR A 248 3.82 9.45 11.50
N VAL A 249 4.17 8.35 10.84
CA VAL A 249 4.56 8.37 9.41
C VAL A 249 3.39 8.80 8.52
N TRP A 250 2.16 8.41 8.85
CA TRP A 250 0.94 8.90 8.20
C TRP A 250 0.83 10.43 8.28
N GLU A 251 1.03 11.03 9.46
CA GLU A 251 0.98 12.50 9.58
C GLU A 251 2.07 13.20 8.76
N ARG A 252 3.25 12.58 8.65
CA ARG A 252 4.30 13.07 7.74
C ARG A 252 3.86 12.93 6.27
N PHE A 253 3.26 11.80 5.90
CA PHE A 253 2.74 11.56 4.55
C PHE A 253 1.63 12.54 4.19
N ARG A 254 0.65 12.76 5.07
CA ARG A 254 -0.46 13.70 4.88
C ARG A 254 0.07 15.11 4.59
N ARG A 255 1.03 15.62 5.38
CA ARG A 255 1.61 16.95 5.14
C ARG A 255 2.32 17.05 3.79
N PHE A 256 3.01 15.98 3.43
CA PHE A 256 3.70 15.85 2.16
C PHE A 256 2.72 15.81 0.98
N SER A 257 1.66 15.00 1.05
CA SER A 257 0.84 14.63 -0.12
C SER A 257 -0.55 15.23 -0.19
N ILE A 258 -1.21 15.59 0.93
CA ILE A 258 -2.62 15.97 0.96
C ILE A 258 -2.77 17.49 1.04
N SER A 259 -3.70 18.06 0.26
CA SER A 259 -4.01 19.49 0.28
C SER A 259 -4.59 19.92 1.63
N GLY A 260 -4.23 21.12 2.09
CA GLY A 260 -4.82 21.71 3.29
C GLY A 260 -6.34 21.91 3.19
N ASP A 261 -6.89 22.01 1.98
CA ASP A 261 -8.34 22.11 1.74
C ASP A 261 -9.10 20.87 2.25
N CYS A 262 -8.42 19.73 2.38
CA CYS A 262 -9.00 18.50 2.90
C CYS A 262 -9.13 18.49 4.44
N ASP A 263 -8.44 19.39 5.16
CA ASP A 263 -8.32 19.34 6.62
C ASP A 263 -9.66 19.41 7.34
N HIS A 264 -10.59 20.21 6.84
CA HIS A 264 -11.93 20.32 7.42
C HIS A 264 -12.68 18.98 7.33
N LYS A 265 -12.68 18.35 6.15
CA LYS A 265 -13.36 17.06 5.93
C LYS A 265 -12.68 15.93 6.70
N ILE A 266 -11.34 15.92 6.76
CA ILE A 266 -10.57 14.96 7.58
C ILE A 266 -11.04 15.03 9.04
N LYS A 267 -11.07 16.22 9.65
CA LYS A 267 -11.50 16.40 11.05
C LYS A 267 -12.94 15.92 11.29
N MET A 268 -13.84 16.20 10.35
CA MET A 268 -15.23 15.72 10.44
C MET A 268 -15.31 14.19 10.39
N VAL A 269 -14.59 13.56 9.46
CA VAL A 269 -14.55 12.10 9.33
C VAL A 269 -13.89 11.44 10.55
N GLU A 270 -12.81 12.01 11.07
CA GLU A 270 -12.18 11.55 12.32
C GLU A 270 -13.15 11.62 13.50
N SER A 271 -13.86 12.74 13.65
CA SER A 271 -14.90 12.89 14.68
C SER A 271 -16.00 11.86 14.52
N LEU A 272 -16.48 11.64 13.28
CA LEU A 272 -17.50 10.63 13.00
C LEU A 272 -17.03 9.22 13.36
N ASN A 273 -15.81 8.86 12.96
CA ASN A 273 -15.22 7.56 13.26
C ASN A 273 -15.04 7.37 14.77
N ALA A 274 -14.61 8.40 15.50
CA ALA A 274 -14.50 8.36 16.95
C ALA A 274 -15.86 8.16 17.62
N MET A 275 -16.91 8.83 17.14
CA MET A 275 -18.28 8.64 17.62
C MET A 275 -18.77 7.21 17.37
N LYS A 276 -18.56 6.67 16.16
CA LYS A 276 -18.97 5.30 15.81
C LYS A 276 -18.23 4.20 16.60
N ASN A 277 -16.98 4.45 16.94
CA ASN A 277 -16.17 3.53 17.74
C ASN A 277 -16.40 3.69 19.26
N HIS A 278 -17.22 4.66 19.68
CA HIS A 278 -17.51 4.85 21.10
C HIS A 278 -18.29 3.65 21.65
N LYS A 279 -17.77 3.05 22.72
CA LYS A 279 -18.45 1.93 23.39
C LYS A 279 -19.67 2.44 24.15
N VAL A 280 -20.85 2.09 23.66
CA VAL A 280 -22.13 2.44 24.30
C VAL A 280 -22.33 1.56 25.53
N LEU A 281 -22.58 2.19 26.69
CA LEU A 281 -22.82 1.49 27.96
C LEU A 281 -24.31 1.21 28.21
N PHE A 282 -25.19 2.11 27.75
CA PHE A 282 -26.64 2.02 27.92
C PHE A 282 -27.32 2.23 26.56
N PRO A 283 -27.49 1.17 25.76
CA PRO A 283 -28.37 1.25 24.60
C PRO A 283 -29.80 1.51 25.13
N ASP A 284 -30.61 2.24 24.35
CA ASP A 284 -32.03 2.55 24.63
C ASP A 284 -32.35 3.72 25.57
N THR A 285 -31.37 4.57 25.93
CA THR A 285 -31.69 5.85 26.62
C THR A 285 -31.98 6.98 25.63
N ALA A 286 -32.68 8.02 26.09
CA ALA A 286 -32.93 9.23 25.29
C ALA A 286 -31.62 9.88 24.81
N GLU A 287 -30.59 9.90 25.67
CA GLU A 287 -29.26 10.41 25.32
C GLU A 287 -28.60 9.60 24.20
N TYR A 288 -28.78 8.28 24.20
CA TYR A 288 -28.27 7.42 23.13
C TYR A 288 -28.96 7.71 21.79
N TYR A 289 -30.29 7.88 21.77
CA TYR A 289 -30.99 8.27 20.54
C TYR A 289 -30.58 9.66 20.04
N MET A 290 -30.35 10.62 20.94
CA MET A 290 -29.80 11.93 20.56
C MET A 290 -28.37 11.82 20.00
N PHE A 291 -27.56 10.91 20.55
CA PHE A 291 -26.22 10.63 20.05
C PHE A 291 -26.25 10.02 18.64
N LEU A 292 -27.14 9.05 18.37
CA LEU A 292 -27.34 8.48 17.05
C LEU A 292 -27.75 9.53 16.02
N LYS A 293 -28.67 10.45 16.39
CA LYS A 293 -29.07 11.55 15.51
C LYS A 293 -27.89 12.46 15.16
N LYS A 294 -26.99 12.74 16.11
CA LYS A 294 -25.76 13.52 15.84
C LYS A 294 -24.82 12.80 14.87
N ILE A 295 -24.70 11.46 14.97
CA ILE A 295 -23.93 10.66 14.00
C ILE A 295 -24.54 10.84 12.61
N GLU A 296 -25.85 10.63 12.46
CA GLU A 296 -26.55 10.74 11.18
C GLU A 296 -26.44 12.15 10.57
N GLU A 297 -26.59 13.19 11.39
CA GLU A 297 -26.42 14.59 10.94
C GLU A 297 -24.99 14.86 10.44
N LEU A 298 -23.97 14.30 11.10
CA LEU A 298 -22.58 14.46 10.69
C LEU A 298 -22.28 13.67 9.41
N GLU A 299 -22.80 12.45 9.27
CA GLU A 299 -22.72 11.66 8.04
C GLU A 299 -23.32 12.40 6.85
N ASN A 300 -24.53 12.93 7.01
CA ASN A 300 -25.21 13.70 5.97
C ASN A 300 -24.44 14.96 5.57
N LYS A 301 -23.75 15.62 6.51
CA LYS A 301 -22.87 16.75 6.19
C LYS A 301 -21.64 16.31 5.42
N ILE A 302 -21.01 15.20 5.78
CA ILE A 302 -19.83 14.67 5.10
C ILE A 302 -20.15 14.25 3.66
N SER A 303 -21.27 13.56 3.43
CA SER A 303 -21.68 13.14 2.08
C SER A 303 -22.01 14.32 1.16
N LYS A 304 -22.48 15.45 1.69
CA LYS A 304 -22.67 16.68 0.90
C LYS A 304 -21.36 17.34 0.46
N LEU A 305 -20.24 17.00 1.10
CA LEU A 305 -18.89 17.41 0.69
C LEU A 305 -18.25 16.40 -0.29
N GLU A 306 -19.00 15.43 -0.81
CA GLU A 306 -18.56 14.48 -1.84
C GLU A 306 -18.89 14.95 -3.27
N VAL A 307 -19.45 16.15 -3.43
CA VAL A 307 -19.76 16.81 -4.71
C VAL A 307 -18.77 17.95 -4.99
#